data_AF-A0A2K3LTX7-F1
#
_entry.id   AF-A0A2K3LTX7-F1
#
_cell.length_a   1.000
_cell.length_b   1.000
_cell.length_c   1.000
_cell.angle_alpha   90.00
_cell.angle_beta   90.00
_cell.angle_gamma   90.00
#
_symmetry.space_group_name_H-M   'P 1'
#
loop_
_entity.id
_entity.type
_entity.pdbx_description
1 polymer ?
#
loop_
_entity_poly.entity_id
_entity_poly.type
_entity_poly.pdbx_seq_one_letter_code
_entity_poly.pdbx_strand_id
1 'polypeptide(L)'
;MPEDLEASVLEKRRELIEVVSRVDDKLAEAFCNGRIIFGAADLQEAIRRVTIARKFIPVFMGGGAFKYKGLQLLLDGVLNYFPCPIEASNYSLDQSKNGEKFVAQPLQSHSIAVKRILR
;
A
#
# COMPACT_ATOMS: atom_id res chain seq x y z
N MET A 1 3.25 17.38 20.12
CA MET A 1 4.30 16.33 20.15
C MET A 1 5.29 16.71 21.25
N PRO A 2 6.05 15.78 21.84
CA PRO A 2 7.18 16.15 22.68
C PRO A 2 8.15 17.04 21.87
N GLU A 3 8.60 18.14 22.48
CA GLU A 3 9.38 19.21 21.82
C GLU A 3 10.75 18.72 21.34
N ASP A 4 11.33 17.77 22.08
CA ASP A 4 12.58 17.07 21.79
C ASP A 4 12.54 16.22 20.51
N LEU A 5 11.35 15.81 20.07
CA LEU A 5 11.18 14.97 18.88
C LEU A 5 10.78 15.75 17.62
N GLU A 6 10.41 17.02 17.73
CA GLU A 6 9.88 17.79 16.60
C GLU A 6 10.87 17.88 15.43
N ALA A 7 12.14 18.17 15.74
CA ALA A 7 13.20 18.25 14.72
C ALA A 7 13.37 16.91 13.98
N SER A 8 13.41 15.79 14.71
CA SER A 8 13.56 14.45 14.16
C SER A 8 12.36 14.04 13.30
N VAL A 9 11.15 14.36 13.74
CA VAL A 9 9.91 14.10 12.97
C VAL A 9 9.92 14.88 11.65
N LEU A 10 10.33 16.15 11.68
CA LEU A 10 10.38 17.00 10.49
C LEU A 10 11.45 16.52 9.50
N GLU A 11 12.61 16.09 10.00
CA GLU A 11 13.69 15.49 9.21
C GLU A 11 13.21 14.20 8.53
N LYS A 12 12.63 13.26 9.28
CA LYS A 12 12.11 11.99 8.74
C LYS A 12 10.97 12.19 7.75
N ARG A 13 10.11 13.19 7.97
CA ARG A 13 9.07 13.55 7.00
C ARG A 13 9.68 14.04 5.68
N ARG A 14 10.74 14.85 5.74
CA ARG A 14 11.44 15.34 4.54
C ARG A 14 12.11 14.19 3.79
N GLU A 15 12.81 13.31 4.51
CA GLU A 15 13.45 12.11 3.95
C GLU A 15 12.42 11.22 3.24
N LEU A 16 11.24 11.00 3.85
CA LEU A 16 10.17 10.22 3.24
C LEU A 16 9.68 10.84 1.93
N ILE A 17 9.44 12.16 1.91
CA ILE A 17 8.98 12.87 0.70
C ILE A 17 10.02 12.74 -0.40
N GLU A 18 11.30 12.93 -0.07
CA GLU A 18 12.39 12.79 -1.03
C GLU A 18 12.43 11.37 -1.63
N VAL A 19 12.39 10.33 -0.79
CA VAL A 19 12.44 8.93 -1.26
C VAL A 19 11.24 8.59 -2.13
N VAL A 20 10.01 8.96 -1.72
CA VAL A 20 8.80 8.67 -2.49
C VAL A 20 8.79 9.44 -3.81
N SER A 21 9.29 10.68 -3.83
CA SER A 21 9.35 11.49 -5.06
C SER A 21 10.26 10.88 -6.14
N ARG A 22 11.24 10.05 -5.76
CA ARG A 22 12.10 9.34 -6.73
C ARG A 22 11.39 8.21 -7.47
N VAL A 23 10.26 7.72 -6.93
CA VAL A 23 9.55 6.54 -7.46
C VAL A 23 8.10 6.80 -7.85
N ASP A 24 7.53 7.95 -7.48
CA ASP A 24 6.20 8.44 -7.89
C ASP A 24 6.31 9.65 -8.82
N ASP A 25 5.97 9.46 -10.09
CA ASP A 25 6.10 10.51 -11.12
C ASP A 25 5.22 11.74 -10.82
N LYS A 26 4.01 11.52 -10.26
CA LYS A 26 3.08 12.59 -9.90
C LYS A 26 3.61 13.46 -8.76
N LEU A 27 4.19 12.83 -7.74
CA LEU A 27 4.81 13.53 -6.63
C LEU A 27 6.08 14.26 -7.07
N ALA A 28 6.89 13.65 -7.95
CA ALA A 28 8.08 14.27 -8.53
C ALA A 28 7.73 15.56 -9.28
N GLU A 29 6.73 15.50 -10.15
CA GLU A 29 6.26 16.66 -10.93
C GLU A 29 5.75 17.78 -10.00
N ALA A 30 4.94 17.43 -9.01
CA ALA A 30 4.44 18.41 -8.04
C ALA A 30 5.57 19.06 -7.22
N PHE A 31 6.60 18.29 -6.86
CA PHE A 31 7.78 18.79 -6.16
C PHE A 31 8.59 19.77 -7.02
N CYS A 32 8.84 19.44 -8.30
CA CYS A 32 9.52 20.31 -9.26
C CYS A 32 8.75 21.61 -9.54
N ASN A 33 7.42 21.56 -9.55
CA ASN A 33 6.55 22.72 -9.75
C ASN A 33 6.44 23.65 -8.52
N GLY A 34 7.26 23.44 -7.49
CA GLY A 34 7.33 24.31 -6.31
C GLY A 34 6.21 24.10 -5.29
N ARG A 35 5.44 22.99 -5.38
CA ARG A 35 4.53 22.60 -4.29
C ARG A 35 5.35 21.97 -3.15
N ILE A 36 5.92 22.81 -2.31
CA ILE A 36 6.76 22.39 -1.17
C ILE A 36 5.90 21.78 -0.05
N ILE A 37 4.62 22.13 0.02
CA ILE A 37 3.69 21.69 1.06
C ILE A 37 2.75 20.63 0.48
N PHE A 38 3.14 19.36 0.63
CA PHE A 38 2.22 18.25 0.40
C PHE A 38 1.29 18.10 1.60
N GLY A 39 -0.02 18.14 1.32
CA GLY A 39 -1.01 17.73 2.30
C GLY A 39 -0.78 16.29 2.73
N ALA A 40 -1.31 15.91 3.89
CA ALA A 40 -1.24 14.51 4.34
C ALA A 40 -1.88 13.55 3.32
N ALA A 41 -2.97 13.96 2.68
CA ALA A 41 -3.66 13.19 1.65
C ALA A 41 -2.82 12.96 0.39
N ASP A 42 -2.13 14.00 -0.12
CA ASP A 42 -1.30 13.88 -1.32
C ASP A 42 -0.18 12.85 -1.14
N LEU A 43 0.47 12.91 0.03
CA LEU A 43 1.54 11.98 0.38
C LEU A 43 1.01 10.56 0.58
N GLN A 44 -0.15 10.41 1.22
CA GLN A 44 -0.80 9.11 1.42
C GLN A 44 -1.14 8.43 0.08
N GLU A 45 -1.72 9.20 -0.86
CA GLU A 45 -2.03 8.71 -2.20
C GLU A 45 -0.77 8.35 -3.00
N ALA A 46 0.31 9.14 -2.87
CA ALA A 46 1.60 8.80 -3.47
C ALA A 46 2.14 7.48 -2.93
N ILE A 47 2.18 7.31 -1.60
CA ILE A 47 2.65 6.08 -0.95
C ILE A 47 1.81 4.88 -1.40
N ARG A 48 0.47 5.00 -1.48
CA ARG A 48 -0.41 3.93 -1.97
C ARG A 48 -0.03 3.51 -3.39
N ARG A 49 0.13 4.47 -4.33
CA ARG A 49 0.52 4.17 -5.72
C ARG A 49 1.84 3.42 -5.81
N VAL A 50 2.86 3.90 -5.11
CA VAL A 50 4.20 3.27 -5.17
C VAL A 50 4.26 1.93 -4.44
N THR A 51 3.41 1.72 -3.44
CA THR A 51 3.25 0.44 -2.74
C THR A 51 2.60 -0.60 -3.65
N ILE A 52 1.50 -0.25 -4.31
CA ILE A 52 0.82 -1.14 -5.28
C ILE A 52 1.75 -1.47 -6.45
N ALA A 53 2.54 -0.49 -6.91
CA ALA A 53 3.56 -0.69 -7.95
C ALA A 53 4.79 -1.49 -7.48
N ARG A 54 4.89 -1.85 -6.18
CA ARG A 54 6.02 -2.56 -5.56
C ARG A 54 7.36 -1.82 -5.69
N LYS A 55 7.33 -0.49 -5.79
CA LYS A 55 8.53 0.37 -5.84
C LYS A 55 8.94 0.91 -4.47
N PHE A 56 8.04 0.85 -3.50
CA PHE A 56 8.25 1.31 -2.13
C PHE A 56 7.53 0.37 -1.17
N ILE A 57 8.10 0.16 0.02
CA ILE A 57 7.51 -0.68 1.06
C ILE A 57 7.37 0.19 2.32
N PRO A 58 6.14 0.56 2.72
CA PRO A 58 5.94 1.33 3.95
C PRO A 58 6.29 0.48 5.17
N VAL A 59 7.14 1.01 6.05
CA VAL A 59 7.57 0.35 7.29
C VAL A 59 6.89 1.02 8.48
N PHE A 60 6.29 0.21 9.34
CA PHE A 60 5.64 0.65 10.57
C PHE A 60 6.42 0.16 11.79
N MET A 61 6.52 1.02 12.80
CA MET A 61 7.15 0.70 14.08
C MET A 61 6.09 0.70 15.18
N GLY A 62 6.17 -0.26 16.10
CA GLY A 62 5.25 -0.38 17.23
C GLY A 62 5.98 -0.83 18.49
N GLY A 63 5.44 -0.49 19.67
CA GLY A 63 6.01 -0.80 20.98
C GLY A 63 5.92 -2.28 21.40
N GLY A 64 5.95 -3.19 20.43
CA GLY A 64 5.81 -4.63 20.58
C GLY A 64 4.36 -5.11 20.44
N ALA A 65 4.14 -6.12 19.59
CA ALA A 65 2.84 -6.75 19.39
C ALA A 65 2.26 -7.32 20.69
N PHE A 66 3.11 -7.83 21.59
CA PHE A 66 2.74 -8.37 22.89
C PHE A 66 2.02 -7.36 23.80
N LYS A 67 2.35 -6.06 23.68
CA LYS A 67 1.74 -4.99 24.47
C LYS A 67 0.63 -4.26 23.72
N TYR A 68 0.22 -4.78 22.55
CA TYR A 68 -0.80 -4.18 21.67
C TYR A 68 -0.49 -2.73 21.26
N LYS A 69 0.80 -2.34 21.24
CA LYS A 69 1.22 -0.97 20.91
C LYS A 69 1.49 -0.83 19.41
N GLY A 70 0.81 0.12 18.77
CA GLY A 70 0.99 0.41 17.34
C GLY A 70 0.18 -0.48 16.40
N LEU A 71 -0.65 -1.40 16.93
CA LEU A 71 -1.48 -2.29 16.11
C LEU A 71 -2.53 -1.51 15.30
N GLN A 72 -3.19 -0.52 15.90
CA GLN A 72 -4.17 0.31 15.18
C GLN A 72 -3.52 1.03 13.99
N LEU A 73 -2.34 1.64 14.20
CA LEU A 73 -1.60 2.32 13.15
C LEU A 73 -1.19 1.37 12.02
N LEU A 74 -0.84 0.13 12.36
CA LEU A 74 -0.55 -0.91 11.37
C LEU A 74 -1.81 -1.29 10.57
N LEU A 75 -2.94 -1.54 11.24
CA LEU A 75 -4.19 -1.91 10.59
C LEU A 75 -4.72 -0.79 9.69
N ASP A 76 -4.66 0.46 10.15
CA ASP A 76 -4.99 1.64 9.34
C ASP A 76 -4.05 1.73 8.13
N GLY A 77 -2.75 1.45 8.33
CA GLY A 77 -1.76 1.37 7.24
C GLY A 77 -2.09 0.31 6.19
N VAL A 78 -2.55 -0.88 6.61
CA VAL A 78 -2.99 -1.93 5.68
C VAL A 78 -4.14 -1.43 4.82
N LEU A 79 -5.17 -0.83 5.41
CA LEU A 79 -6.32 -0.31 4.67
C LEU A 79 -5.93 0.80 3.69
N ASN A 80 -5.03 1.68 4.10
CA ASN A 80 -4.65 2.85 3.31
C ASN A 80 -3.72 2.51 2.14
N TYR A 81 -2.74 1.62 2.34
CA TYR A 81 -1.64 1.45 1.38
C TYR A 81 -1.70 0.17 0.55
N PHE A 82 -2.49 -0.83 0.96
CA PHE A 82 -2.56 -2.10 0.23
C PHE A 82 -3.72 -2.10 -0.79
N PRO A 83 -3.56 -2.85 -1.90
CA PRO A 83 -4.62 -2.99 -2.88
C PRO A 83 -5.77 -3.83 -2.30
N CYS A 84 -7.00 -3.44 -2.63
CA CYS A 84 -8.15 -4.27 -2.39
C CYS A 84 -8.04 -5.54 -3.27
N PRO A 85 -8.50 -6.73 -2.84
CA PRO A 85 -8.39 -7.95 -3.64
C PRO A 85 -8.98 -7.84 -5.06
N ILE A 86 -9.95 -6.95 -5.26
CA ILE A 86 -10.57 -6.66 -6.56
C ILE A 86 -9.71 -5.77 -7.48
N GLU A 87 -8.75 -5.03 -6.92
CA GLU A 87 -7.81 -4.18 -7.66
C GLU A 87 -6.60 -5.00 -8.17
N ALA A 88 -6.37 -6.19 -7.59
CA ALA A 88 -5.28 -7.07 -7.99
C ALA A 88 -5.69 -7.93 -9.21
N SER A 89 -4.88 -7.89 -10.27
CA SER A 89 -5.05 -8.81 -11.41
C SER A 89 -4.59 -10.21 -11.01
N ASN A 90 -5.53 -11.11 -10.77
CA ASN A 90 -5.24 -12.50 -10.48
C ASN A 90 -5.31 -13.31 -11.79
N TYR A 91 -4.47 -14.33 -11.91
CA TYR A 91 -4.48 -15.24 -13.05
C TYR A 91 -4.73 -16.65 -12.55
N SER A 92 -5.60 -17.38 -13.24
CA SER A 92 -5.86 -18.80 -13.01
C SER A 92 -5.23 -19.62 -14.13
N LEU A 93 -4.82 -20.84 -13.79
CA LEU A 93 -4.30 -21.82 -14.75
C LEU A 93 -5.41 -22.81 -15.08
N ASP A 94 -5.77 -22.92 -16.36
CA ASP A 94 -6.73 -23.92 -16.82
C ASP A 94 -6.01 -25.26 -17.07
N GLN A 95 -6.24 -26.25 -16.19
CA GLN A 95 -5.68 -27.60 -16.35
C GLN A 95 -6.29 -28.35 -17.54
N SER A 96 -7.49 -27.98 -18.00
CA SER A 96 -8.12 -28.57 -19.18
C SER A 96 -7.53 -28.06 -20.49
N LYS A 97 -6.86 -26.90 -20.46
CA LYS A 97 -6.23 -26.26 -21.63
C LYS A 97 -4.72 -26.13 -21.45
N ASN A 98 -4.09 -27.23 -21.04
CA ASN A 98 -2.63 -27.35 -21.00
C ASN A 98 -1.90 -26.26 -20.18
N GLY A 99 -2.57 -25.66 -19.17
CA GLY A 99 -1.98 -24.63 -18.31
C GLY A 99 -2.01 -23.21 -18.86
N GLU A 100 -2.88 -22.89 -19.83
CA GLU A 100 -3.07 -21.51 -20.27
C GLU A 100 -3.48 -20.59 -19.10
N LYS A 101 -2.85 -19.41 -19.03
CA LYS A 101 -3.15 -18.37 -18.05
C LYS A 101 -4.34 -17.54 -18.53
N PHE A 102 -5.40 -17.50 -17.76
CA PHE A 102 -6.51 -16.57 -17.98
C PHE A 102 -6.67 -15.64 -16.78
N VAL A 103 -7.15 -14.42 -17.01
CA VAL A 103 -7.43 -13.46 -15.94
C VAL A 103 -8.58 -13.99 -15.10
N ALA A 104 -8.32 -14.23 -13.82
CA ALA A 104 -9.34 -14.64 -12.87
C ALA A 104 -10.29 -13.48 -12.62
N GLN A 105 -11.59 -13.72 -12.80
CA GLN A 105 -12.59 -12.73 -12.45
C GLN A 105 -12.60 -12.52 -10.93
N PRO A 106 -12.82 -11.28 -10.44
CA PRO A 106 -12.94 -11.03 -9.02
C PRO A 106 -14.06 -11.89 -8.43
N LEU A 107 -13.82 -12.50 -7.27
CA LEU A 107 -14.85 -13.23 -6.54
C LEU A 107 -15.99 -12.25 -6.21
N GLN A 108 -17.10 -12.32 -6.94
CA GLN A 108 -18.32 -11.62 -6.54
C GLN A 108 -18.77 -12.22 -5.20
N SER A 109 -18.83 -11.39 -4.18
CA SER A 109 -19.04 -11.76 -2.77
C SER A 109 -20.40 -12.39 -2.45
N HIS A 110 -21.21 -12.72 -3.47
CA HIS A 110 -22.49 -13.38 -3.31
C HIS A 110 -22.54 -14.65 -4.15
N SER A 111 -22.16 -15.75 -3.50
CA SER A 111 -22.41 -17.13 -3.93
C SER A 111 -21.56 -17.64 -5.11
N ILE A 112 -20.48 -18.39 -4.82
CA ILE A 112 -20.21 -19.69 -5.45
C ILE A 112 -19.47 -20.56 -4.41
N ALA A 113 -20.27 -21.41 -3.79
CA ALA A 113 -20.02 -22.78 -3.38
C ALA A 113 -18.57 -23.28 -3.22
N VAL A 114 -18.29 -23.68 -1.98
CA VAL A 114 -17.28 -24.67 -1.50
C VAL A 114 -17.43 -26.07 -2.17
N LYS A 115 -18.08 -26.21 -3.32
CA LYS A 115 -18.48 -27.52 -3.90
C LYS A 115 -17.47 -28.19 -4.84
N ARG A 116 -16.19 -27.80 -4.89
CA ARG A 116 -15.27 -28.44 -5.84
C ARG A 116 -13.84 -28.70 -5.34
N ILE A 117 -13.71 -29.13 -4.08
CA ILE A 117 -12.50 -29.80 -3.55
C ILE A 117 -12.86 -31.16 -2.90
N LEU A 118 -13.98 -31.76 -3.30
CA LEU A 118 -14.28 -33.17 -3.02
C LEU A 118 -14.97 -33.78 -4.23
N ARG A 119 -14.17 -34.11 -5.24
CA ARG A 119 -14.32 -35.27 -6.13
C ARG A 119 -13.07 -35.41 -6.98
#